data_AF-A0A1Q3T8F6-F1
#
_entry.id   AF-A0A1Q3T8F6-F1
#
_cell.length_a   1.000
_cell.length_b   1.000
_cell.length_c   1.000
_cell.angle_alpha   90.00
_cell.angle_beta   90.00
_cell.angle_gamma   90.00
#
_symmetry.space_group_name_H-M   'P 1'
#
loop_
_entity.id
_entity.type
_entity.pdbx_description
1 polymer ?
#
loop_
_entity_poly.entity_id
_entity_poly.type
_entity_poly.pdbx_seq_one_letter_code
_entity_poly.pdbx_strand_id
1 'polypeptide(L)'
;MAIEARFSLKGSGQEIPFTIIEGENERLYLYSSHNKIEYKFPLKNDQGLFKLEVENPFDDEMGIVEERLTGLSADWIEDRSQGFDNDSDFSVKKKPGYGPAEIFVENKPFSLRQIVDLIDTKDIELTPDFQRNFIWDKTRQCRLIESILLGLPLPSIYLSQYEDGRLTVVDGLQRLSTIRAFMKDELMLINLEYLEDCNGKKFSELSQVISPLRIRKFAQTQIMCFVIDYRSPSKLKFDLFRRLNTGGKPLNNQEIRNCLSRPHVQAVLKGMVALESFGNATDWSVRDSRMDAREAALRFIYFYEQYTPDDPLGQYNGDMDNTLDDFIDELNVRLPENLNQYIGIYDNALENSYYLFGEYCFRKILPETIGTRRSPVNKLLMLSLSVLLSKHDHNTITRDFQEEGLIETLAKIIKIEPDVFEAITYGTNGKRNIELAFNSFAKLFESHRNQR
;
A
#
# COMPACT_ATOMS: atom_id res chain seq x y z
N MET A 1 -2.35 7.82 1.66
CA MET A 1 -2.37 8.99 2.57
C MET A 1 -1.24 9.91 2.15
N ALA A 2 -1.53 11.18 1.87
CA ALA A 2 -0.46 12.16 1.69
C ALA A 2 0.43 12.18 2.93
N ILE A 3 1.74 12.27 2.72
CA ILE A 3 2.72 12.40 3.80
C ILE A 3 2.46 13.74 4.49
N GLU A 4 1.87 13.68 5.68
CA GLU A 4 1.45 14.85 6.44
C GLU A 4 1.92 14.80 7.90
N ALA A 5 2.28 15.97 8.41
CA ALA A 5 2.51 16.21 9.82
C ALA A 5 1.59 17.33 10.29
N ARG A 6 1.04 17.20 11.50
CA ARG A 6 0.15 18.23 12.06
C ARG A 6 0.94 19.25 12.84
N PHE A 7 0.59 20.51 12.65
CA PHE A 7 1.19 21.63 13.36
C PHE A 7 0.10 22.58 13.84
N SER A 8 0.30 23.18 15.01
CA SER A 8 -0.57 24.24 15.52
C SER A 8 0.00 25.59 15.12
N LEU A 9 -0.68 26.36 14.26
CA LEU A 9 -0.23 27.69 13.89
C LEU A 9 -0.35 28.67 15.05
N LYS A 10 0.60 29.60 15.19
CA LYS A 10 0.61 30.58 16.26
C LYS A 10 -0.73 31.29 16.43
N GLY A 11 -1.33 31.14 17.62
CA GLY A 11 -2.58 31.81 17.98
C GLY A 11 -3.85 31.23 17.34
N SER A 12 -3.75 30.11 16.61
CA SER A 12 -4.91 29.41 16.03
C SER A 12 -5.56 28.45 17.01
N GLY A 13 -4.79 27.86 17.94
CA GLY A 13 -5.25 26.82 18.86
C GLY A 13 -5.74 25.53 18.19
N GLN A 14 -5.51 25.37 16.88
CA GLN A 14 -6.00 24.25 16.08
C GLN A 14 -4.85 23.58 15.33
N GLU A 15 -4.76 22.25 15.43
CA GLU A 15 -3.84 21.46 14.61
C GLU A 15 -4.31 21.41 13.15
N ILE A 16 -3.42 21.81 12.25
CA ILE A 16 -3.61 21.81 10.80
C ILE A 16 -2.63 20.81 10.18
N PRO A 17 -3.07 19.94 9.25
CA PRO A 17 -2.18 19.04 8.53
C PRO A 17 -1.35 19.79 7.48
N PHE A 18 -0.05 19.57 7.46
CA PHE A 18 0.88 20.11 6.46
C PHE A 18 1.58 18.97 5.71
N THR A 19 1.83 19.16 4.42
CA THR A 19 2.60 18.26 3.55
C THR A 19 3.77 18.99 2.89
N ILE A 20 4.68 18.25 2.25
CA ILE A 20 5.80 18.85 1.51
C ILE A 20 5.44 18.88 0.03
N ILE A 21 5.48 20.06 -0.56
CA ILE A 21 5.32 20.26 -1.99
C ILE A 21 6.61 20.81 -2.60
N GLU A 22 6.81 20.51 -3.88
CA GLU A 22 7.87 21.09 -4.69
C GLU A 22 7.27 22.21 -5.54
N GLY A 23 7.83 23.42 -5.44
CA GLY A 23 7.46 24.57 -6.26
C GLY A 23 8.39 24.75 -7.46
N GLU A 24 8.32 25.92 -8.08
CA GLU A 24 9.22 26.30 -9.18
C GLU A 24 10.70 26.21 -8.75
N ASN A 25 11.56 25.76 -9.68
CA ASN A 25 13.01 25.55 -9.48
C ASN A 25 13.38 24.54 -8.38
N GLU A 26 12.59 23.47 -8.22
CA GLU A 26 12.85 22.39 -7.24
C GLU A 26 12.87 22.86 -5.78
N ARG A 27 12.31 24.05 -5.49
CA ARG A 27 12.28 24.59 -4.13
C ARG A 27 11.17 23.94 -3.32
N LEU A 28 11.51 23.45 -2.14
CA LEU A 28 10.58 22.72 -1.28
C LEU A 28 9.83 23.66 -0.33
N TYR A 29 8.55 23.35 -0.09
CA TYR A 29 7.69 24.09 0.81
C TYR A 29 6.89 23.15 1.70
N LEU A 30 6.73 23.54 2.96
CA LEU A 30 5.72 22.99 3.86
C LEU A 30 4.40 23.70 3.56
N TYR A 31 3.41 22.97 3.06
CA TYR A 31 2.16 23.52 2.53
C TYR A 31 0.93 22.94 3.23
N SER A 32 -0.09 23.78 3.43
CA SER A 32 -1.44 23.36 3.80
C SER A 32 -2.49 24.29 3.19
N SER A 33 -3.65 23.75 2.85
CA SER A 33 -4.85 24.53 2.51
C SER A 33 -5.95 24.23 3.53
N HIS A 34 -6.25 25.20 4.40
CA HIS A 34 -7.26 25.03 5.45
C HIS A 34 -8.23 26.23 5.45
N ASN A 35 -9.54 25.96 5.43
CA ASN A 35 -10.59 26.98 5.39
C ASN A 35 -10.42 28.01 4.24
N LYS A 36 -9.94 27.57 3.07
CA LYS A 36 -9.60 28.41 1.90
C LYS A 36 -8.45 29.40 2.12
N ILE A 37 -7.66 29.21 3.18
CA ILE A 37 -6.41 29.93 3.42
C ILE A 37 -5.26 28.97 3.10
N GLU A 38 -4.34 29.43 2.27
CA GLU A 38 -3.13 28.69 1.94
C GLU A 38 -1.98 29.11 2.85
N TYR A 39 -1.33 28.13 3.45
CA TYR A 39 -0.12 28.28 4.23
C TYR A 39 1.02 27.66 3.44
N LYS A 40 2.10 28.42 3.23
CA LYS A 40 3.25 27.97 2.45
C LYS A 40 4.54 28.49 3.10
N PHE A 41 5.32 27.60 3.70
CA PHE A 41 6.57 27.93 4.38
C PHE A 41 7.76 27.30 3.64
N PRO A 42 8.79 28.07 3.27
CA PRO A 42 9.93 27.54 2.54
C PRO A 42 10.76 26.57 3.41
N LEU A 43 11.22 25.49 2.79
CA LEU A 43 12.06 24.46 3.41
C LEU A 43 13.44 24.44 2.76
N LYS A 44 14.47 24.24 3.59
CA LYS A 44 15.83 23.93 3.17
C LYS A 44 16.09 22.45 3.34
N ASN A 45 16.70 21.83 2.34
CA ASN A 45 17.19 20.45 2.43
C ASN A 45 18.62 20.45 3.00
N ASP A 46 18.81 19.84 4.15
CA ASP A 46 20.09 19.65 4.82
C ASP A 46 20.39 18.14 4.91
N GLN A 47 21.06 17.60 3.88
CA GLN A 47 21.41 16.17 3.79
C GLN A 47 20.22 15.19 3.90
N GLY A 48 19.05 15.58 3.37
CA GLY A 48 17.82 14.78 3.44
C GLY A 48 16.93 15.11 4.65
N LEU A 49 17.29 16.10 5.46
CA LEU A 49 16.44 16.62 6.52
C LEU A 49 15.93 18.01 6.13
N PHE A 50 14.61 18.17 6.08
CA PHE A 50 13.99 19.44 5.76
C PHE A 50 13.86 20.31 7.02
N LYS A 51 14.30 21.57 6.89
CA LYS A 51 14.23 22.58 7.95
C LYS A 51 13.52 23.82 7.44
N LEU A 52 12.77 24.51 8.31
CA LEU A 52 12.14 25.78 7.97
C LEU A 52 13.21 26.85 7.69
N GLU A 53 13.02 27.62 6.62
CA GLU A 53 13.84 28.82 6.34
C GLU A 53 13.27 30.08 6.99
N VAL A 54 12.20 29.94 7.77
CA VAL A 54 11.48 31.03 8.45
C VAL A 54 11.54 30.85 9.96
N GLU A 55 11.31 31.94 10.70
CA GLU A 55 11.05 31.85 12.14
C GLU A 55 9.86 30.92 12.41
N ASN A 56 9.92 30.18 13.52
CA ASN A 56 8.92 29.18 13.88
C ASN A 56 7.49 29.76 13.81
N PRO A 57 6.67 29.36 12.81
CA PRO A 57 5.31 29.86 12.65
C PRO A 57 4.29 29.11 13.54
N PHE A 58 4.75 28.11 14.30
CA PHE A 58 3.92 27.21 15.09
C PHE A 58 3.98 27.54 16.59
N ASP A 59 2.93 27.14 17.32
CA ASP A 59 2.84 27.23 18.78
C ASP A 59 3.74 26.19 19.48
N ASP A 60 4.03 25.08 18.79
CA ASP A 60 4.94 24.04 19.28
C ASP A 60 6.39 24.58 19.38
N GLU A 61 7.16 24.12 20.39
CA GLU A 61 8.59 24.45 20.49
C GLU A 61 9.37 23.99 19.26
N MET A 62 10.44 24.71 18.89
CA MET A 62 11.20 24.43 17.66
C MET A 62 11.72 22.98 17.60
N GLY A 63 12.10 22.38 18.75
CA GLY A 63 12.52 20.98 18.79
C GLY A 63 11.43 19.99 18.37
N ILE A 64 10.17 20.24 18.76
CA ILE A 64 9.02 19.41 18.36
C ILE A 64 8.72 19.62 16.86
N VAL A 65 8.83 20.85 16.38
CA VAL A 65 8.66 21.18 14.96
C VAL A 65 9.71 20.46 14.11
N GLU A 66 10.98 20.49 14.54
CA GLU A 66 12.09 19.80 13.86
C GLU A 66 11.93 18.27 13.89
N GLU A 67 11.46 17.69 14.98
CA GLU A 67 11.16 16.25 15.05
C GLU A 67 10.06 15.86 14.06
N ARG A 68 8.95 16.62 14.02
CA ARG A 68 7.86 16.39 13.05
C ARG A 68 8.33 16.57 11.61
N LEU A 69 9.14 17.58 11.34
CA LEU A 69 9.75 17.79 10.02
C LEU A 69 10.72 16.69 9.65
N THR A 70 11.47 16.13 10.61
CA THR A 70 12.37 15.00 10.39
C THR A 70 11.59 13.77 9.94
N GLY A 71 10.49 13.44 10.64
CA GLY A 71 9.58 12.37 10.22
C GLY A 71 9.01 12.60 8.83
N LEU A 72 8.51 13.82 8.58
CA LEU A 72 7.97 14.23 7.29
C LEU A 72 9.02 14.15 6.15
N SER A 73 10.28 14.47 6.45
CA SER A 73 11.40 14.40 5.51
C SER A 73 11.73 12.95 5.15
N ALA A 74 11.82 12.08 6.16
CA ALA A 74 12.09 10.67 5.96
C ALA A 74 10.99 10.00 5.13
N ASP A 75 9.73 10.28 5.45
CA ASP A 75 8.59 9.77 4.70
C ASP A 75 8.60 10.29 3.25
N TRP A 76 8.86 11.60 3.03
CA TRP A 76 8.91 12.20 1.69
C TRP A 76 10.04 11.63 0.82
N ILE A 77 11.21 11.39 1.40
CA ILE A 77 12.34 10.78 0.69
C ILE A 77 12.03 9.34 0.30
N GLU A 78 11.43 8.57 1.21
CA GLU A 78 11.07 7.17 0.93
C GLU A 78 10.02 7.06 -0.17
N ASP A 79 9.02 7.93 -0.15
CA ASP A 79 7.94 7.97 -1.15
C ASP A 79 8.49 8.26 -2.55
N ARG A 80 9.36 9.28 -2.69
CA ARG A 80 10.05 9.53 -3.97
C ARG A 80 11.01 8.43 -4.38
N SER A 81 11.49 7.62 -3.44
CA SER A 81 12.34 6.47 -3.74
C SER A 81 11.58 5.28 -4.34
N GLN A 82 10.24 5.31 -4.34
CA GLN A 82 9.40 4.26 -4.95
C GLN A 82 9.32 4.34 -6.47
N GLY A 83 9.69 5.48 -7.08
CA GLY A 83 9.74 5.65 -8.54
C GLY A 83 8.44 6.10 -9.22
N PHE A 84 7.32 6.08 -8.49
CA PHE A 84 6.09 6.77 -8.89
C PHE A 84 6.14 8.25 -8.53
N ASP A 85 5.34 9.07 -9.20
CA ASP A 85 5.05 10.42 -8.74
C ASP A 85 3.98 10.44 -7.63
N ASN A 86 4.03 11.51 -6.83
CA ASN A 86 3.18 11.62 -5.64
C ASN A 86 1.75 12.00 -6.06
N ASP A 87 0.77 11.22 -5.60
CA ASP A 87 -0.64 11.60 -5.65
C ASP A 87 -0.83 12.80 -4.70
N SER A 88 -1.00 14.01 -5.26
CA SER A 88 -1.16 15.25 -4.48
C SER A 88 -2.59 15.40 -3.88
N ASP A 89 -3.17 14.32 -3.37
CA ASP A 89 -4.51 14.36 -2.80
C ASP A 89 -4.49 14.89 -1.37
N PHE A 90 -5.12 16.04 -1.16
CA PHE A 90 -5.45 16.55 0.17
C PHE A 90 -6.52 15.65 0.79
N SER A 91 -6.14 14.84 1.79
CA SER A 91 -7.10 14.06 2.56
C SER A 91 -7.96 14.98 3.42
N VAL A 92 -9.13 15.36 2.92
CA VAL A 92 -10.19 15.93 3.74
C VAL A 92 -10.61 14.85 4.75
N LYS A 93 -10.71 15.19 6.05
CA LYS A 93 -11.28 14.31 7.08
C LYS A 93 -12.67 13.85 6.67
N LYS A 94 -12.77 12.71 5.99
CA LYS A 94 -14.03 12.04 5.69
C LYS A 94 -14.55 11.39 6.97
N LYS A 95 -15.85 11.44 7.20
CA LYS A 95 -16.49 10.60 8.23
C LYS A 95 -16.17 9.13 7.92
N PRO A 96 -16.13 8.24 8.93
CA PRO A 96 -15.74 6.84 8.74
C PRO A 96 -16.54 6.09 7.67
N GLY A 97 -17.71 6.59 7.27
CA GLY A 97 -18.55 5.98 6.25
C GLY A 97 -19.40 4.82 6.77
N TYR A 98 -19.23 4.43 8.04
CA TYR A 98 -20.02 3.42 8.73
C TYR A 98 -20.48 3.93 10.11
N GLY A 99 -21.62 3.42 10.56
CA GLY A 99 -22.22 3.70 11.85
C GLY A 99 -21.84 2.68 12.94
N PRO A 100 -22.09 2.99 14.23
CA PRO A 100 -21.79 2.08 15.33
C PRO A 100 -22.49 0.70 15.23
N ALA A 101 -23.64 0.64 14.55
CA ALA A 101 -24.41 -0.59 14.37
C ALA A 101 -23.77 -1.58 13.38
N GLU A 102 -22.79 -1.12 12.59
CA GLU A 102 -22.07 -1.93 11.58
C GLU A 102 -20.76 -2.49 12.13
N ILE A 103 -20.45 -2.24 13.40
CA ILE A 103 -19.23 -2.68 14.07
C ILE A 103 -19.51 -4.03 14.76
N PHE A 104 -19.05 -5.11 14.14
CA PHE A 104 -19.19 -6.46 14.68
C PHE A 104 -17.81 -7.02 15.03
N VAL A 105 -17.47 -6.97 16.33
CA VAL A 105 -16.22 -7.52 16.86
C VAL A 105 -16.54 -8.50 17.97
N GLU A 106 -16.08 -9.73 17.82
CA GLU A 106 -16.25 -10.81 18.79
C GLU A 106 -14.99 -11.02 19.64
N ASN A 107 -15.18 -11.25 20.93
CA ASN A 107 -14.08 -11.56 21.85
C ASN A 107 -14.03 -13.08 22.05
N LYS A 108 -13.03 -13.74 21.46
CA LYS A 108 -12.86 -15.20 21.53
C LYS A 108 -11.55 -15.58 22.22
N PRO A 109 -11.58 -16.26 23.36
CA PRO A 109 -10.38 -16.89 23.92
C PRO A 109 -10.03 -18.13 23.10
N PHE A 110 -8.77 -18.25 22.70
CA PHE A 110 -8.23 -19.46 22.07
C PHE A 110 -7.07 -20.01 22.90
N SER A 111 -6.99 -21.33 23.04
CA SER A 111 -5.77 -21.95 23.57
C SER A 111 -4.63 -21.87 22.56
N LEU A 112 -3.37 -21.82 23.02
CA LEU A 112 -2.22 -21.86 22.10
C LEU A 112 -2.24 -23.09 21.19
N ARG A 113 -2.61 -24.25 21.75
CA ARG A 113 -2.79 -25.48 20.96
C ARG A 113 -3.82 -25.29 19.83
N GLN A 114 -4.98 -24.74 20.15
CA GLN A 114 -6.04 -24.51 19.17
C GLN A 114 -5.60 -23.51 18.09
N ILE A 115 -4.90 -22.43 18.45
CA ILE A 115 -4.34 -21.50 17.47
C ILE A 115 -3.38 -22.20 16.52
N VAL A 116 -2.46 -23.02 17.04
CA VAL A 116 -1.50 -23.76 16.21
C VAL A 116 -2.23 -24.75 15.29
N ASP A 117 -3.22 -25.48 15.80
CA ASP A 117 -4.02 -26.40 15.01
C ASP A 117 -4.74 -25.65 13.86
N LEU A 118 -5.38 -24.52 14.15
CA LEU A 118 -6.05 -23.67 13.15
C LEU A 118 -5.09 -23.10 12.10
N ILE A 119 -3.86 -22.75 12.48
CA ILE A 119 -2.85 -22.29 11.52
C ILE A 119 -2.42 -23.44 10.60
N ASP A 120 -2.24 -24.64 11.15
CA ASP A 120 -1.81 -25.80 10.37
C ASP A 120 -2.89 -26.30 9.42
N THR A 121 -4.17 -26.24 9.82
CA THR A 121 -5.32 -26.56 8.94
C THR A 121 -5.63 -25.46 7.93
N LYS A 122 -4.93 -24.32 7.98
CA LYS A 122 -5.17 -23.13 7.13
C LYS A 122 -6.50 -22.43 7.40
N ASP A 123 -7.08 -22.64 8.58
CA ASP A 123 -8.23 -21.88 9.07
C ASP A 123 -7.82 -20.50 9.61
N ILE A 124 -6.59 -20.37 10.11
CA ILE A 124 -5.92 -19.09 10.34
C ILE A 124 -4.79 -18.91 9.32
N GLU A 125 -4.94 -17.93 8.45
CA GLU A 125 -3.92 -17.54 7.48
C GLU A 125 -2.92 -16.59 8.13
N LEU A 126 -1.67 -17.07 8.26
CA LEU A 126 -0.52 -16.22 8.57
C LEU A 126 -0.01 -15.63 7.25
N THR A 127 -0.52 -14.47 6.85
CA THR A 127 -0.10 -13.84 5.59
C THR A 127 1.38 -13.43 5.66
N PRO A 128 2.28 -13.99 4.82
CA PRO A 128 3.73 -13.89 5.02
C PRO A 128 4.41 -12.72 4.26
N ASP A 129 3.72 -12.04 3.35
CA ASP A 129 4.43 -11.25 2.33
C ASP A 129 4.77 -9.81 2.74
N PHE A 130 4.01 -9.18 3.65
CA PHE A 130 4.22 -7.77 3.98
C PHE A 130 5.28 -7.51 5.06
N GLN A 131 5.34 -8.33 6.12
CA GLN A 131 6.23 -8.08 7.27
C GLN A 131 7.65 -8.67 7.15
N ARG A 132 8.12 -9.03 5.95
CA ARG A 132 9.47 -9.59 5.78
C ARG A 132 10.59 -8.68 6.30
N ASN A 133 10.34 -7.37 6.36
CA ASN A 133 11.32 -6.37 6.78
C ASN A 133 11.35 -6.11 8.31
N PHE A 134 10.46 -6.74 9.11
CA PHE A 134 10.38 -6.49 10.56
C PHE A 134 10.14 -7.77 11.37
N ILE A 135 10.92 -8.82 11.05
CA ILE A 135 10.89 -10.10 11.77
C ILE A 135 11.54 -9.92 13.14
N TRP A 136 10.89 -10.40 14.21
CA TRP A 136 11.51 -10.42 15.53
C TRP A 136 12.80 -11.24 15.52
N ASP A 137 13.88 -10.68 16.09
CA ASP A 137 15.08 -11.47 16.34
C ASP A 137 14.78 -12.67 17.27
N LYS A 138 15.66 -13.67 17.24
CA LYS A 138 15.48 -14.90 18.03
C LYS A 138 15.37 -14.62 19.53
N THR A 139 16.07 -13.62 20.05
CA THR A 139 16.02 -13.26 21.48
C THR A 139 14.62 -12.79 21.86
N ARG A 140 14.02 -11.89 21.07
CA ARG A 140 12.67 -11.38 21.27
C ARG A 140 11.62 -12.48 21.14
N GLN A 141 11.80 -13.40 20.19
CA GLN A 141 10.97 -14.60 20.09
C GLN A 141 11.06 -15.48 21.35
N CYS A 142 12.27 -15.75 21.85
CA CYS A 142 12.47 -16.56 23.05
C CYS A 142 11.90 -15.90 24.32
N ARG A 143 12.02 -14.57 24.45
CA ARG A 143 11.41 -13.80 25.56
C ARG A 143 9.88 -13.90 25.59
N LEU A 144 9.22 -13.97 24.43
CA LEU A 144 7.78 -14.25 24.36
C LEU A 144 7.49 -15.64 24.92
N ILE A 145 8.21 -16.66 24.48
CA ILE A 145 8.02 -18.04 24.96
C ILE A 145 8.28 -18.13 26.47
N GLU A 146 9.32 -17.46 26.97
CA GLU A 146 9.61 -17.38 28.40
C GLU A 146 8.43 -16.80 29.18
N SER A 147 7.89 -15.67 28.71
CA SER A 147 6.75 -15.00 29.33
C SER A 147 5.54 -15.94 29.44
N ILE A 148 5.27 -16.73 28.40
CA ILE A 148 4.18 -17.72 28.40
C ILE A 148 4.47 -18.85 29.38
N LEU A 149 5.69 -19.40 29.40
CA LEU A 149 6.09 -20.47 30.32
C LEU A 149 6.04 -20.04 31.80
N LEU A 150 6.28 -18.75 32.06
CA LEU A 150 6.13 -18.11 33.37
C LEU A 150 4.66 -17.82 33.74
N GLY A 151 3.73 -17.90 32.79
CA GLY A 151 2.32 -17.59 33.00
C GLY A 151 2.00 -16.09 33.03
N LEU A 152 2.85 -15.27 32.39
CA LEU A 152 2.59 -13.84 32.24
C LEU A 152 1.46 -13.60 31.22
N PRO A 153 0.66 -12.53 31.40
CA PRO A 153 -0.42 -12.21 30.47
C PRO A 153 0.12 -11.84 29.09
N LEU A 154 -0.55 -12.34 28.05
CA LEU A 154 -0.23 -11.99 26.67
C LEU A 154 -1.13 -10.84 26.20
N PRO A 155 -0.60 -9.90 25.40
CA PRO A 155 -1.46 -8.93 24.73
C PRO A 155 -2.44 -9.66 23.80
N SER A 156 -3.56 -9.03 23.50
CA SER A 156 -4.57 -9.60 22.62
C SER A 156 -4.10 -9.71 21.17
N ILE A 157 -4.72 -10.61 20.42
CA ILE A 157 -4.53 -10.80 18.98
C ILE A 157 -5.74 -10.21 18.27
N TYR A 158 -5.55 -9.61 17.11
CA TYR A 158 -6.65 -9.15 16.27
C TYR A 158 -6.69 -9.99 15.00
N LEU A 159 -7.88 -10.50 14.69
CA LEU A 159 -8.14 -11.34 13.53
C LEU A 159 -9.28 -10.71 12.72
N SER A 160 -9.30 -10.94 11.42
CA SER A 160 -10.42 -10.60 10.54
C SER A 160 -10.95 -11.87 9.91
N GLN A 161 -12.28 -11.99 9.87
CA GLN A 161 -12.96 -13.14 9.32
C GLN A 161 -13.35 -12.88 7.86
N TYR A 162 -13.09 -13.87 7.01
CA TYR A 162 -13.63 -13.94 5.65
C TYR A 162 -15.06 -14.52 5.65
N GLU A 163 -15.80 -14.33 4.55
CA GLU A 163 -17.18 -14.84 4.45
C GLU A 163 -17.29 -16.37 4.61
N ASP A 164 -16.27 -17.13 4.22
CA ASP A 164 -16.21 -18.59 4.38
C ASP A 164 -15.82 -19.04 5.81
N GLY A 165 -15.64 -18.09 6.74
CA GLY A 165 -15.33 -18.33 8.14
C GLY A 165 -13.85 -18.43 8.48
N ARG A 166 -12.96 -18.50 7.47
CA ARG A 166 -11.50 -18.49 7.69
C ARG A 166 -11.05 -17.14 8.25
N LEU A 167 -9.93 -17.14 8.96
CA LEU A 167 -9.41 -15.99 9.69
C LEU A 167 -8.07 -15.55 9.10
N THR A 168 -7.86 -14.24 8.98
CA THR A 168 -6.55 -13.65 8.68
C THR A 168 -6.07 -12.81 9.86
N VAL A 169 -4.75 -12.76 10.06
CA VAL A 169 -4.16 -12.04 11.20
C VAL A 169 -4.05 -10.55 10.88
N VAL A 170 -4.65 -9.74 11.75
CA VAL A 170 -4.60 -8.27 11.68
C VAL A 170 -3.45 -7.71 12.50
N ASP A 171 -3.31 -8.20 13.71
CA ASP A 171 -2.19 -7.89 14.60
C ASP A 171 -1.80 -9.15 15.39
N GLY A 172 -0.51 -9.29 15.67
CA GLY A 172 0.04 -10.43 16.38
C GLY A 172 0.71 -11.49 15.50
N LEU A 173 0.97 -11.20 14.22
CA LEU A 173 1.63 -12.14 13.30
C LEU A 173 2.93 -12.71 13.86
N GLN A 174 3.83 -11.86 14.38
CA GLN A 174 5.09 -12.30 14.97
C GLN A 174 4.87 -13.18 16.21
N ARG A 175 3.86 -12.87 17.03
CA ARG A 175 3.51 -13.64 18.24
C ARG A 175 3.02 -15.04 17.87
N LEU A 176 2.03 -15.13 16.97
CA LEU A 176 1.48 -16.40 16.53
C LEU A 176 2.51 -17.26 15.79
N SER A 177 3.31 -16.64 14.92
CA SER A 177 4.38 -17.33 14.20
C SER A 177 5.44 -17.89 15.15
N THR A 178 5.83 -17.12 16.17
CA THR A 178 6.78 -17.56 17.20
C THR A 178 6.23 -18.74 18.00
N ILE A 179 4.98 -18.65 18.46
CA ILE A 179 4.32 -19.71 19.23
C ILE A 179 4.24 -21.00 18.41
N ARG A 180 3.82 -20.90 17.15
CA ARG A 180 3.79 -22.04 16.23
C ARG A 180 5.17 -22.63 16.00
N ALA A 181 6.16 -21.81 15.65
CA ALA A 181 7.53 -22.26 15.40
C ALA A 181 8.10 -22.99 16.61
N PHE A 182 7.84 -22.49 17.82
CA PHE A 182 8.25 -23.17 19.04
C PHE A 182 7.57 -24.53 19.22
N MET A 183 6.23 -24.58 19.14
CA MET A 183 5.47 -25.83 19.30
C MET A 183 5.76 -26.88 18.21
N LYS A 184 6.35 -26.48 17.08
CA LYS A 184 6.78 -27.34 15.98
C LYS A 184 8.27 -27.67 15.98
N ASP A 185 8.99 -27.36 17.05
CA ASP A 185 10.44 -27.61 17.16
C ASP A 185 11.28 -26.87 16.09
N GLU A 186 10.73 -25.79 15.51
CA GLU A 186 11.39 -24.90 14.54
C GLU A 186 12.16 -23.76 15.25
N LEU A 187 11.80 -23.45 16.50
CA LEU A 187 12.50 -22.48 17.36
C LEU A 187 13.19 -23.19 18.54
N MET A 188 14.48 -22.91 18.72
CA MET A 188 15.28 -23.31 19.89
C MET A 188 15.43 -22.12 20.83
N LEU A 189 15.22 -22.34 22.12
CA LEU A 189 15.27 -21.27 23.12
C LEU A 189 16.70 -20.82 23.40
N ILE A 190 16.91 -19.51 23.44
CA ILE A 190 18.18 -18.86 23.77
C ILE A 190 17.93 -17.60 24.58
N ASN A 191 18.94 -17.16 25.34
CA ASN A 191 18.93 -15.89 26.08
C ASN A 191 17.72 -15.75 27.02
N LEU A 192 17.24 -16.85 27.60
CA LEU A 192 16.24 -16.84 28.66
C LEU A 192 16.86 -16.34 29.97
N GLU A 193 16.12 -15.53 30.73
CA GLU A 193 16.60 -14.84 31.94
C GLU A 193 16.15 -15.53 33.24
N TYR A 194 14.98 -16.18 33.23
CA TYR A 194 14.37 -16.86 34.38
C TYR A 194 14.38 -18.38 34.23
N LEU A 195 14.28 -18.88 33.00
CA LEU A 195 14.24 -20.31 32.67
C LEU A 195 15.55 -20.74 31.99
N GLU A 196 16.69 -20.43 32.60
CA GLU A 196 18.01 -20.68 32.00
C GLU A 196 18.24 -22.14 31.59
N ASP A 197 17.73 -23.11 32.35
CA ASP A 197 17.81 -24.55 32.05
C ASP A 197 17.10 -24.94 30.73
N CYS A 198 16.19 -24.08 30.25
CA CYS A 198 15.52 -24.26 28.97
C CYS A 198 16.33 -23.74 27.77
N ASN A 199 17.43 -23.00 28.00
CA ASN A 199 18.31 -22.58 26.91
C ASN A 199 18.88 -23.79 26.17
N GLY A 200 18.92 -23.72 24.83
CA GLY A 200 19.33 -24.80 23.95
C GLY A 200 18.26 -25.89 23.75
N LYS A 201 17.06 -25.75 24.33
CA LYS A 201 15.98 -26.73 24.20
C LYS A 201 14.92 -26.29 23.20
N LYS A 202 14.35 -27.27 22.50
CA LYS A 202 13.12 -27.15 21.72
C LYS A 202 11.91 -27.58 22.55
N PHE A 203 10.70 -27.43 22.01
CA PHE A 203 9.46 -27.72 22.74
C PHE A 203 9.37 -29.19 23.17
N SER A 204 9.71 -30.14 22.31
CA SER A 204 9.70 -31.57 22.64
C SER A 204 10.70 -31.95 23.75
N GLU A 205 11.79 -31.18 23.88
CA GLU A 205 12.86 -31.42 24.84
C GLU A 205 12.61 -30.79 26.21
N LEU A 206 11.63 -29.89 26.33
CA LEU A 206 11.29 -29.22 27.59
C LEU A 206 10.95 -30.20 28.72
N SER A 207 10.40 -31.37 28.39
CA SER A 207 10.06 -32.41 29.37
C SER A 207 11.26 -32.92 30.17
N GLN A 208 12.49 -32.69 29.70
CA GLN A 208 13.73 -33.04 30.38
C GLN A 208 14.13 -32.04 31.48
N VAL A 209 13.65 -30.80 31.39
CA VAL A 209 14.15 -29.67 32.21
C VAL A 209 13.05 -28.97 33.02
N ILE A 210 11.78 -29.11 32.63
CA ILE A 210 10.64 -28.54 33.35
C ILE A 210 9.53 -29.55 33.58
N SER A 211 8.67 -29.27 34.57
CA SER A 211 7.60 -30.20 34.95
C SER A 211 6.56 -30.40 33.83
N PRO A 212 5.97 -31.60 33.70
CA PRO A 212 4.87 -31.86 32.76
C PRO A 212 3.67 -30.93 32.97
N LEU A 213 3.46 -30.44 34.20
CA LEU A 213 2.42 -29.46 34.50
C LEU A 213 2.67 -28.12 33.77
N ARG A 214 3.91 -27.62 33.76
CA ARG A 214 4.25 -26.36 33.09
C ARG A 214 4.08 -26.46 31.57
N ILE A 215 4.45 -27.59 30.98
CA ILE A 215 4.25 -27.86 29.54
C ILE A 215 2.76 -27.89 29.19
N ARG A 216 1.93 -28.58 30.00
CA ARG A 216 0.47 -28.58 29.81
C ARG A 216 -0.13 -27.18 29.94
N LYS A 217 0.32 -26.39 30.93
CA LYS A 217 -0.12 -25.01 31.11
C LYS A 217 0.21 -24.16 29.89
N PHE A 218 1.44 -24.25 29.36
CA PHE A 218 1.85 -23.55 28.14
C PHE A 218 0.88 -23.82 26.99
N ALA A 219 0.61 -25.09 26.67
CA ALA A 219 -0.27 -25.45 25.56
C ALA A 219 -1.74 -25.00 25.78
N GLN A 220 -2.18 -24.93 27.03
CA GLN A 220 -3.54 -24.52 27.42
C GLN A 220 -3.68 -23.03 27.71
N THR A 221 -2.59 -22.25 27.69
CA THR A 221 -2.62 -20.80 27.88
C THR A 221 -3.61 -20.20 26.89
N GLN A 222 -4.54 -19.40 27.42
CA GLN A 222 -5.55 -18.73 26.63
C GLN A 222 -5.00 -17.38 26.17
N ILE A 223 -5.12 -17.12 24.87
CA ILE A 223 -4.89 -15.80 24.29
C ILE A 223 -6.23 -15.22 23.85
N MET A 224 -6.48 -13.96 24.21
CA MET A 224 -7.69 -13.28 23.75
C MET A 224 -7.53 -12.80 22.32
N CYS A 225 -8.42 -13.26 21.45
CA CYS A 225 -8.55 -12.79 20.08
C CYS A 225 -9.78 -11.89 19.93
N PHE A 226 -9.60 -10.72 19.34
CA PHE A 226 -10.66 -9.86 18.83
C PHE A 226 -10.87 -10.21 17.36
N VAL A 227 -12.01 -10.83 17.03
CA VAL A 227 -12.34 -11.25 15.67
C VAL A 227 -13.28 -10.23 15.06
N ILE A 228 -12.81 -9.51 14.05
CA ILE A 228 -13.64 -8.62 13.22
C ILE A 228 -14.44 -9.51 12.28
N ASP A 229 -15.75 -9.53 12.47
CA ASP A 229 -16.69 -10.34 11.70
C ASP A 229 -16.73 -9.89 10.23
N TYR A 230 -16.96 -10.82 9.31
CA TYR A 230 -16.99 -10.56 7.87
C TYR A 230 -18.07 -9.52 7.48
N ARG A 231 -19.14 -9.37 8.27
CA ARG A 231 -20.21 -8.38 8.08
C ARG A 231 -19.78 -6.95 8.38
N SER A 232 -18.64 -6.77 9.05
CA SER A 232 -18.10 -5.43 9.31
C SER A 232 -17.61 -4.80 8.00
N PRO A 233 -17.89 -3.51 7.75
CA PRO A 233 -17.43 -2.81 6.56
C PRO A 233 -15.92 -2.90 6.37
N SER A 234 -15.45 -3.03 5.13
CA SER A 234 -14.01 -3.10 4.78
C SER A 234 -13.24 -1.97 5.45
N LYS A 235 -13.77 -0.75 5.36
CA LYS A 235 -13.20 0.45 5.97
C LYS A 235 -12.97 0.35 7.48
N LEU A 236 -13.84 -0.34 8.23
CA LEU A 236 -13.61 -0.59 9.65
C LEU A 236 -12.41 -1.52 9.85
N LYS A 237 -12.29 -2.58 9.04
CA LYS A 237 -11.13 -3.48 9.07
C LYS A 237 -9.86 -2.64 8.86
N PHE A 238 -9.82 -1.80 7.83
CA PHE A 238 -8.70 -0.87 7.55
C PHE A 238 -8.39 0.08 8.71
N ASP A 239 -9.40 0.75 9.26
CA ASP A 239 -9.22 1.70 10.35
C ASP A 239 -8.72 1.02 11.63
N LEU A 240 -9.17 -0.22 11.92
CA LEU A 240 -8.66 -1.01 13.04
C LEU A 240 -7.21 -1.43 12.81
N PHE A 241 -6.87 -1.91 11.62
CA PHE A 241 -5.48 -2.20 11.23
C PHE A 241 -4.56 -1.00 11.50
N ARG A 242 -4.97 0.19 11.04
CA ARG A 242 -4.18 1.41 11.18
C ARG A 242 -3.98 1.82 12.64
N ARG A 243 -5.01 1.69 13.47
CA ARG A 243 -4.95 2.03 14.91
C ARG A 243 -4.07 1.07 15.70
N LEU A 244 -4.10 -0.21 15.37
CA LEU A 244 -3.37 -1.25 16.09
C LEU A 244 -1.88 -1.29 15.72
N ASN A 245 -1.54 -0.94 14.47
CA ASN A 245 -0.16 -0.91 13.99
C ASN A 245 0.60 0.39 14.34
N THR A 246 0.25 1.06 15.43
CA THR A 246 0.84 2.36 15.85
C THR A 246 2.19 2.23 16.57
N GLY A 247 2.61 1.03 16.96
CA GLY A 247 3.88 0.80 17.67
C GLY A 247 5.12 0.70 16.78
N GLY A 248 4.98 0.81 15.45
CA GLY A 248 6.05 0.74 14.47
C GLY A 248 5.80 1.68 13.30
N LYS A 249 6.56 1.52 12.19
CA LYS A 249 6.30 2.29 10.97
C LYS A 249 4.89 1.99 10.46
N PRO A 250 4.02 3.00 10.27
CA PRO A 250 2.64 2.77 9.87
C PRO A 250 2.59 2.17 8.46
N LEU A 251 1.74 1.14 8.31
CA LEU A 251 1.41 0.56 7.02
C LEU A 251 0.66 1.58 6.16
N ASN A 252 0.98 1.66 4.87
CA ASN A 252 0.21 2.41 3.89
C ASN A 252 -1.06 1.62 3.51
N ASN A 253 -1.95 2.26 2.74
CA ASN A 253 -3.25 1.67 2.40
C ASN A 253 -3.11 0.37 1.59
N GLN A 254 -2.18 0.31 0.61
CA GLN A 254 -1.96 -0.88 -0.18
C GLN A 254 -1.36 -2.04 0.63
N GLU A 255 -0.51 -1.74 1.61
CA GLU A 255 0.07 -2.74 2.51
C GLU A 255 -1.02 -3.38 3.38
N ILE A 256 -1.97 -2.58 3.85
CA ILE A 256 -3.16 -3.08 4.56
C ILE A 256 -4.06 -3.89 3.62
N ARG A 257 -4.29 -3.44 2.38
CA ARG A 257 -5.03 -4.21 1.35
C ARG A 257 -4.40 -5.57 1.12
N ASN A 258 -3.07 -5.63 1.00
CA ASN A 258 -2.36 -6.89 0.82
C ASN A 258 -2.55 -7.83 2.03
N CYS A 259 -2.57 -7.31 3.27
CA CYS A 259 -2.84 -8.12 4.47
C CYS A 259 -4.26 -8.69 4.50
N LEU A 260 -5.24 -7.90 4.03
CA LEU A 260 -6.65 -8.29 3.93
C LEU A 260 -6.96 -9.17 2.71
N SER A 261 -6.09 -9.15 1.70
CA SER A 261 -6.20 -9.97 0.49
C SER A 261 -5.92 -11.44 0.78
N ARG A 262 -6.59 -12.34 0.07
CA ARG A 262 -6.30 -13.77 0.09
C ARG A 262 -5.03 -14.09 -0.71
N PRO A 263 -4.37 -15.24 -0.45
CA PRO A 263 -3.13 -15.60 -1.11
C PRO A 263 -3.18 -15.58 -2.64
N HIS A 264 -4.30 -15.96 -3.26
CA HIS A 264 -4.44 -15.95 -4.72
C HIS A 264 -4.51 -14.53 -5.30
N VAL A 265 -5.17 -13.59 -4.62
CA VAL A 265 -5.20 -12.17 -5.02
C VAL A 265 -3.80 -11.57 -4.89
N GLN A 266 -3.11 -11.83 -3.78
CA GLN A 266 -1.72 -11.38 -3.57
C GLN A 266 -0.79 -11.92 -4.66
N ALA A 267 -0.93 -13.20 -5.02
CA ALA A 267 -0.11 -13.84 -6.04
C ALA A 267 -0.30 -13.21 -7.42
N VAL A 268 -1.54 -12.86 -7.81
CA VAL A 268 -1.82 -12.20 -9.09
C VAL A 268 -1.21 -10.81 -9.15
N LEU A 269 -1.46 -9.95 -8.14
CA LEU A 269 -0.88 -8.60 -8.11
C LEU A 269 0.64 -8.63 -8.12
N LYS A 270 1.25 -9.57 -7.38
CA LYS A 270 2.70 -9.78 -7.37
C LYS A 270 3.22 -10.30 -8.72
N GLY A 271 2.47 -11.17 -9.39
CA GLY A 271 2.80 -11.67 -10.72
C GLY A 271 2.81 -10.55 -11.77
N MET A 272 1.82 -9.66 -11.72
CA MET A 272 1.71 -8.51 -12.63
C MET A 272 2.90 -7.55 -12.54
N VAL A 273 3.39 -7.27 -11.33
CA VAL A 273 4.53 -6.35 -11.13
C VAL A 273 5.89 -7.03 -11.30
N ALA A 274 5.91 -8.36 -11.44
CA ALA A 274 7.11 -9.15 -11.69
C ALA A 274 7.36 -9.41 -13.20
N LEU A 275 6.48 -8.92 -14.08
CA LEU A 275 6.61 -9.04 -15.53
C LEU A 275 7.85 -8.28 -16.04
N GLU A 276 8.53 -8.84 -17.04
CA GLU A 276 9.62 -8.14 -17.72
C GLU A 276 9.12 -6.90 -18.46
N SER A 277 7.92 -6.97 -19.05
CA SER A 277 7.24 -5.83 -19.67
C SER A 277 6.98 -4.69 -18.68
N PHE A 278 6.69 -5.00 -17.40
CA PHE A 278 6.55 -3.98 -16.35
C PHE A 278 7.89 -3.31 -16.07
N GLY A 279 8.96 -4.10 -15.96
CA GLY A 279 10.32 -3.59 -15.83
C GLY A 279 10.70 -2.68 -17.00
N ASN A 280 10.47 -3.10 -18.25
CA ASN A 280 10.79 -2.31 -19.44
C ASN A 280 9.94 -1.03 -19.54
N ALA A 281 8.61 -1.13 -19.38
CA ALA A 281 7.70 0.00 -19.46
C ALA A 281 7.91 1.04 -18.34
N THR A 282 8.47 0.64 -17.20
CA THR A 282 8.83 1.55 -16.11
C THR A 282 10.31 1.88 -16.05
N ASP A 283 11.11 1.37 -17.00
CA ASP A 283 12.58 1.41 -16.98
C ASP A 283 13.18 1.00 -15.62
N TRP A 284 12.61 -0.03 -15.00
CA TRP A 284 13.02 -0.58 -13.69
C TRP A 284 13.10 0.46 -12.57
N SER A 285 12.46 1.62 -12.76
CA SER A 285 12.55 2.76 -11.83
C SER A 285 11.56 2.64 -10.68
N VAL A 286 10.49 1.85 -10.85
CA VAL A 286 9.44 1.62 -9.86
C VAL A 286 9.82 0.45 -8.95
N ARG A 287 9.72 0.66 -7.63
CA ARG A 287 10.00 -0.36 -6.60
C ARG A 287 8.71 -0.88 -5.97
N ASP A 288 8.66 -2.17 -5.65
CA ASP A 288 7.54 -2.80 -4.94
C ASP A 288 7.74 -2.84 -3.40
N SER A 289 8.65 -2.01 -2.87
CA SER A 289 9.06 -2.10 -1.45
C SER A 289 7.95 -1.72 -0.46
N ARG A 290 7.10 -0.75 -0.85
CA ARG A 290 5.90 -0.31 -0.13
C ARG A 290 4.61 -0.70 -0.87
N MET A 291 4.70 -1.62 -1.82
CA MET A 291 3.59 -2.14 -2.63
C MET A 291 2.87 -1.15 -3.56
N ASP A 292 3.45 0.04 -3.84
CA ASP A 292 2.86 0.98 -4.80
C ASP A 292 2.67 0.39 -6.20
N ALA A 293 3.59 -0.47 -6.64
CA ALA A 293 3.47 -1.18 -7.91
C ALA A 293 2.23 -2.08 -7.93
N ARG A 294 1.94 -2.78 -6.83
CA ARG A 294 0.74 -3.61 -6.70
C ARG A 294 -0.53 -2.78 -6.63
N GLU A 295 -0.48 -1.58 -6.06
CA GLU A 295 -1.61 -0.65 -6.13
C GLU A 295 -1.89 -0.24 -7.58
N ALA A 296 -0.86 0.08 -8.37
CA ALA A 296 -1.03 0.41 -9.79
C ALA A 296 -1.63 -0.77 -10.58
N ALA A 297 -1.17 -2.00 -10.33
CA ALA A 297 -1.76 -3.21 -10.90
C ALA A 297 -3.22 -3.42 -10.47
N LEU A 298 -3.55 -3.19 -9.20
CA LEU A 298 -4.92 -3.30 -8.69
C LEU A 298 -5.85 -2.26 -9.32
N ARG A 299 -5.39 -1.01 -9.45
CA ARG A 299 -6.11 0.05 -10.18
C ARG A 299 -6.36 -0.37 -11.62
N PHE A 300 -5.36 -0.93 -12.30
CA PHE A 300 -5.52 -1.44 -13.66
C PHE A 300 -6.65 -2.47 -13.75
N ILE A 301 -6.67 -3.49 -12.88
CA ILE A 301 -7.73 -4.52 -12.92
C ILE A 301 -9.11 -3.86 -12.75
N TYR A 302 -9.27 -3.00 -11.75
CA TYR A 302 -10.55 -2.34 -11.48
C TYR A 302 -11.03 -1.54 -12.69
N PHE A 303 -10.22 -0.62 -13.21
CA PHE A 303 -10.61 0.21 -14.34
C PHE A 303 -10.71 -0.56 -15.65
N TYR A 304 -9.94 -1.63 -15.83
CA TYR A 304 -10.11 -2.53 -16.97
C TYR A 304 -11.50 -3.18 -17.00
N GLU A 305 -12.02 -3.59 -15.83
CA GLU A 305 -13.36 -4.15 -15.67
C GLU A 305 -14.47 -3.10 -15.85
N GLN A 306 -14.23 -1.85 -15.43
CA GLN A 306 -15.21 -0.77 -15.56
C GLN A 306 -15.24 -0.17 -16.98
N TYR A 307 -14.12 -0.18 -17.69
CA TYR A 307 -13.92 0.64 -18.87
C TYR A 307 -14.83 0.23 -20.04
N THR A 308 -15.59 1.21 -20.53
CA THR A 308 -16.19 1.21 -21.87
C THR A 308 -15.82 2.51 -22.58
N PRO A 309 -15.87 2.56 -23.94
CA PRO A 309 -15.58 3.79 -24.67
C PRO A 309 -16.49 4.97 -24.30
N ASP A 310 -17.76 4.70 -23.96
CA ASP A 310 -18.76 5.72 -23.62
C ASP A 310 -18.78 6.07 -22.12
N ASP A 311 -18.35 5.15 -21.26
CA ASP A 311 -18.23 5.33 -19.81
C ASP A 311 -16.92 4.67 -19.32
N PRO A 312 -15.81 5.43 -19.29
CA PRO A 312 -14.49 4.88 -18.93
C PRO A 312 -14.34 4.61 -17.44
N LEU A 313 -15.26 5.12 -16.60
CA LEU A 313 -15.13 5.07 -15.13
C LEU A 313 -16.13 4.13 -14.45
N GLY A 314 -17.26 3.83 -15.11
CA GLY A 314 -18.29 2.95 -14.56
C GLY A 314 -18.74 3.40 -13.16
N GLN A 315 -18.58 2.51 -12.17
CA GLN A 315 -19.01 2.77 -10.79
C GLN A 315 -18.05 3.65 -9.98
N TYR A 316 -16.94 4.12 -10.56
CA TYR A 316 -15.97 4.93 -9.81
C TYR A 316 -16.55 6.28 -9.37
N ASN A 317 -16.48 6.55 -8.06
CA ASN A 317 -17.08 7.73 -7.43
C ASN A 317 -16.07 8.84 -7.07
N GLY A 318 -14.77 8.65 -7.36
CA GLY A 318 -13.70 9.58 -6.98
C GLY A 318 -13.04 9.30 -5.63
N ASP A 319 -13.41 8.21 -4.94
CA ASP A 319 -12.76 7.75 -3.71
C ASP A 319 -11.95 6.48 -3.98
N MET A 320 -10.71 6.65 -4.48
CA MET A 320 -9.81 5.54 -4.83
C MET A 320 -9.60 4.59 -3.66
N ASP A 321 -9.39 5.12 -2.46
CA ASP A 321 -9.08 4.27 -1.32
C ASP A 321 -10.23 3.31 -1.00
N ASN A 322 -11.45 3.84 -0.80
CA ASN A 322 -12.60 2.97 -0.51
C ASN A 322 -12.91 2.05 -1.70
N THR A 323 -12.76 2.54 -2.92
CA THR A 323 -13.01 1.74 -4.14
C THR A 323 -12.10 0.51 -4.18
N LEU A 324 -10.81 0.69 -3.95
CA LEU A 324 -9.85 -0.43 -3.96
C LEU A 324 -10.02 -1.34 -2.74
N ASP A 325 -10.41 -0.79 -1.59
CA ASP A 325 -10.70 -1.58 -0.38
C ASP A 325 -11.88 -2.53 -0.61
N ASP A 326 -12.98 -2.02 -1.18
CA ASP A 326 -14.16 -2.83 -1.51
C ASP A 326 -13.85 -3.83 -2.64
N PHE A 327 -13.07 -3.41 -3.64
CA PHE A 327 -12.66 -4.27 -4.74
C PHE A 327 -11.80 -5.46 -4.28
N ILE A 328 -10.95 -5.30 -3.25
CA ILE A 328 -10.22 -6.43 -2.66
C ILE A 328 -11.17 -7.47 -2.07
N ASP A 329 -12.23 -7.04 -1.38
CA ASP A 329 -13.23 -7.96 -0.83
C ASP A 329 -13.98 -8.70 -1.96
N GLU A 330 -14.25 -8.03 -3.09
CA GLU A 330 -14.77 -8.69 -4.30
C GLU A 330 -13.78 -9.70 -4.91
N LEU A 331 -12.49 -9.36 -5.04
CA LEU A 331 -11.48 -10.26 -5.59
C LEU A 331 -11.24 -11.48 -4.69
N ASN A 332 -11.36 -11.31 -3.37
CA ASN A 332 -11.18 -12.39 -2.39
C ASN A 332 -12.16 -13.55 -2.59
N VAL A 333 -13.38 -13.28 -3.06
CA VAL A 333 -14.39 -14.33 -3.30
C VAL A 333 -14.31 -14.95 -4.70
N ARG A 334 -13.49 -14.40 -5.61
CA ARG A 334 -13.32 -14.92 -6.97
C ARG A 334 -12.35 -16.10 -7.01
N LEU A 335 -12.60 -17.02 -7.94
CA LEU A 335 -11.74 -18.18 -8.19
C LEU A 335 -10.37 -17.74 -8.76
N PRO A 336 -9.25 -18.39 -8.38
CA PRO A 336 -7.92 -18.02 -8.85
C PRO A 336 -7.77 -18.00 -10.38
N GLU A 337 -8.42 -18.93 -11.08
CA GLU A 337 -8.37 -19.05 -12.54
C GLU A 337 -8.92 -17.80 -13.23
N ASN A 338 -9.94 -17.17 -12.63
CA ASN A 338 -10.56 -15.95 -13.16
C ASN A 338 -9.69 -14.71 -12.96
N LEU A 339 -8.72 -14.76 -12.04
CA LEU A 339 -7.81 -13.64 -11.77
C LEU A 339 -6.51 -13.75 -12.58
N ASN A 340 -6.04 -14.96 -12.85
CA ASN A 340 -4.78 -15.17 -13.58
C ASN A 340 -4.77 -14.58 -14.99
N GLN A 341 -5.94 -14.45 -15.64
CA GLN A 341 -6.04 -13.81 -16.95
C GLN A 341 -5.53 -12.36 -16.96
N TYR A 342 -5.63 -11.64 -15.84
CA TYR A 342 -5.21 -10.24 -15.77
C TYR A 342 -3.70 -10.08 -15.92
N ILE A 343 -2.90 -11.10 -15.62
CA ILE A 343 -1.46 -11.08 -15.84
C ILE A 343 -1.18 -10.91 -17.34
N GLY A 344 -1.76 -11.74 -18.21
CA GLY A 344 -1.53 -11.67 -19.65
C GLY A 344 -2.14 -10.41 -20.31
N ILE A 345 -3.31 -9.97 -19.83
CA ILE A 345 -3.94 -8.74 -20.33
C ILE A 345 -3.07 -7.51 -20.01
N TYR A 346 -2.50 -7.48 -18.81
CA TYR A 346 -1.62 -6.41 -18.38
C TYR A 346 -0.26 -6.46 -19.07
N ASP A 347 0.30 -7.65 -19.26
CA ASP A 347 1.54 -7.88 -20.00
C ASP A 347 1.45 -7.30 -21.42
N ASN A 348 0.41 -7.66 -22.17
CA ASN A 348 0.15 -7.12 -23.51
C ASN A 348 0.00 -5.58 -23.49
N ALA A 349 -0.66 -5.03 -22.47
CA ALA A 349 -0.79 -3.57 -22.34
C ALA A 349 0.56 -2.88 -22.12
N LEU A 350 1.42 -3.46 -21.30
CA LEU A 350 2.76 -2.94 -21.00
C LEU A 350 3.70 -3.08 -22.19
N GLU A 351 3.67 -4.21 -22.90
CA GLU A 351 4.42 -4.40 -24.16
C GLU A 351 4.02 -3.36 -25.21
N ASN A 352 2.71 -3.15 -25.39
CA ASN A 352 2.19 -2.11 -26.29
C ASN A 352 2.64 -0.72 -25.87
N SER A 353 2.60 -0.43 -24.57
CA SER A 353 3.00 0.88 -24.03
C SER A 353 4.49 1.12 -24.26
N TYR A 354 5.33 0.14 -23.97
CA TYR A 354 6.77 0.23 -24.19
C TYR A 354 7.12 0.36 -25.67
N TYR A 355 6.50 -0.44 -26.56
CA TYR A 355 6.73 -0.32 -28.00
C TYR A 355 6.39 1.08 -28.55
N LEU A 356 5.31 1.71 -28.04
CA LEU A 356 4.84 3.00 -28.55
C LEU A 356 5.55 4.21 -27.95
N PHE A 357 6.07 4.10 -26.72
CA PHE A 357 6.60 5.24 -25.95
C PHE A 357 8.05 5.05 -25.46
N GLY A 358 8.63 3.86 -25.61
CA GLY A 358 9.98 3.54 -25.15
C GLY A 358 10.20 3.88 -23.68
N GLU A 359 11.35 4.48 -23.38
CA GLU A 359 11.72 4.92 -22.03
C GLU A 359 10.84 6.05 -21.45
N TYR A 360 10.04 6.72 -22.28
CA TYR A 360 9.11 7.77 -21.87
C TYR A 360 7.74 7.23 -21.45
N CYS A 361 7.56 5.91 -21.51
CA CYS A 361 6.34 5.25 -21.13
C CYS A 361 5.87 5.67 -19.72
N PHE A 362 4.60 6.07 -19.63
CA PHE A 362 3.95 6.53 -18.41
C PHE A 362 4.59 7.76 -17.73
N ARG A 363 5.38 8.58 -18.45
CA ARG A 363 6.03 9.76 -17.89
C ARG A 363 5.44 11.04 -18.48
N LYS A 364 5.43 12.09 -17.65
CA LYS A 364 5.07 13.43 -18.11
C LYS A 364 6.17 13.93 -19.04
N ILE A 365 5.83 14.11 -20.32
CA ILE A 365 6.76 14.58 -21.34
C ILE A 365 6.25 15.87 -21.97
N LEU A 366 7.15 16.84 -22.10
CA LEU A 366 6.95 18.05 -22.90
C LEU A 366 7.91 18.01 -24.10
N PRO A 367 7.56 18.59 -25.25
CA PRO A 367 8.43 18.61 -26.43
C PRO A 367 9.83 19.19 -26.14
N GLU A 368 9.96 20.13 -25.22
CA GLU A 368 11.26 20.73 -24.86
C GLU A 368 12.11 19.84 -23.94
N THR A 369 11.51 18.85 -23.28
CA THR A 369 12.16 18.00 -22.27
C THR A 369 12.54 16.62 -22.82
N ILE A 370 12.21 16.32 -24.07
CA ILE A 370 12.62 15.06 -24.72
C ILE A 370 14.15 15.02 -24.80
N GLY A 371 14.75 13.92 -24.36
CA GLY A 371 16.20 13.75 -24.26
C GLY A 371 16.85 14.36 -23.01
N THR A 372 16.07 14.92 -22.08
CA THR A 372 16.55 15.43 -20.78
C THR A 372 16.32 14.43 -19.64
N ARG A 373 16.57 14.84 -18.39
CA ARG A 373 16.34 13.98 -17.21
C ARG A 373 14.86 13.60 -17.14
N ARG A 374 14.59 12.29 -17.16
CA ARG A 374 13.24 11.71 -17.17
C ARG A 374 12.49 12.00 -15.87
N SER A 375 11.22 12.39 -15.98
CA SER A 375 10.31 12.50 -14.85
C SER A 375 9.95 11.12 -14.28
N PRO A 376 9.55 10.99 -13.00
CA PRO A 376 9.05 9.74 -12.43
C PRO A 376 7.85 9.15 -13.19
N VAL A 377 7.55 7.88 -12.96
CA VAL A 377 6.37 7.21 -13.56
C VAL A 377 5.11 7.83 -12.95
N ASN A 378 4.18 8.26 -13.79
CA ASN A 378 2.92 8.85 -13.35
C ASN A 378 1.83 7.78 -13.24
N LYS A 379 1.23 7.64 -12.05
CA LYS A 379 0.22 6.60 -11.79
C LYS A 379 -1.01 6.75 -12.71
N LEU A 380 -1.44 7.98 -13.02
CA LEU A 380 -2.61 8.21 -13.87
C LEU A 380 -2.32 7.93 -15.35
N LEU A 381 -1.16 8.30 -15.88
CA LEU A 381 -0.71 7.93 -17.23
C LEU A 381 -0.61 6.41 -17.34
N MET A 382 -0.01 5.76 -16.34
CA MET A 382 0.10 4.30 -16.29
C MET A 382 -1.26 3.63 -16.32
N LEU A 383 -2.18 4.07 -15.47
CA LEU A 383 -3.55 3.56 -15.41
C LEU A 383 -4.27 3.71 -16.76
N SER A 384 -4.34 4.94 -17.28
CA SER A 384 -5.12 5.26 -18.47
C SER A 384 -4.56 4.61 -19.73
N LEU A 385 -3.24 4.72 -19.98
CA LEU A 385 -2.61 4.12 -21.15
C LEU A 385 -2.66 2.59 -21.11
N SER A 386 -2.41 1.96 -19.96
CA SER A 386 -2.45 0.50 -19.85
C SER A 386 -3.87 -0.04 -20.13
N VAL A 387 -4.91 0.58 -19.57
CA VAL A 387 -6.30 0.15 -19.80
C VAL A 387 -6.69 0.32 -21.28
N LEU A 388 -6.35 1.46 -21.89
CA LEU A 388 -6.63 1.70 -23.32
C LEU A 388 -5.90 0.68 -24.21
N LEU A 389 -4.59 0.48 -23.98
CA LEU A 389 -3.75 -0.39 -24.80
C LEU A 389 -4.01 -1.88 -24.58
N SER A 390 -4.58 -2.27 -23.45
CA SER A 390 -5.03 -3.65 -23.23
C SER A 390 -6.12 -4.12 -24.20
N LYS A 391 -6.84 -3.19 -24.84
CA LYS A 391 -7.91 -3.49 -25.79
C LYS A 391 -7.38 -3.76 -27.22
N HIS A 392 -6.06 -3.67 -27.41
CA HIS A 392 -5.40 -3.90 -28.69
C HIS A 392 -4.39 -5.05 -28.56
N ASP A 393 -4.40 -5.97 -29.52
CA ASP A 393 -3.40 -7.04 -29.62
C ASP A 393 -2.04 -6.47 -30.05
N HIS A 394 -0.96 -6.99 -29.48
CA HIS A 394 0.40 -6.52 -29.76
C HIS A 394 0.78 -6.58 -31.24
N ASN A 395 0.35 -7.61 -31.98
CA ASN A 395 0.63 -7.70 -33.42
C ASN A 395 -0.11 -6.63 -34.22
N THR A 396 -1.26 -6.17 -33.73
CA THR A 396 -2.00 -5.07 -34.35
C THR A 396 -1.28 -3.75 -34.13
N ILE A 397 -0.76 -3.51 -32.92
CA ILE A 397 -0.01 -2.30 -32.59
C ILE A 397 1.29 -2.22 -33.40
N THR A 398 2.09 -3.28 -33.43
CA THR A 398 3.38 -3.30 -34.15
C THR A 398 3.21 -3.18 -35.68
N ARG A 399 2.09 -3.65 -36.23
CA ARG A 399 1.75 -3.45 -37.65
C ARG A 399 1.29 -2.03 -37.95
N ASP A 400 0.49 -1.44 -37.06
CA ASP A 400 -0.21 -0.19 -37.33
C ASP A 400 0.61 1.04 -36.92
N PHE A 401 1.60 0.90 -36.03
CA PHE A 401 2.43 1.99 -35.54
C PHE A 401 3.92 1.66 -35.64
N GLN A 402 4.74 2.70 -35.85
CA GLN A 402 6.19 2.60 -35.71
C GLN A 402 6.57 2.53 -34.23
N GLU A 403 7.65 1.81 -33.94
CA GLU A 403 8.31 1.82 -32.64
C GLU A 403 8.60 3.27 -32.22
N GLU A 404 8.27 3.60 -30.97
CA GLU A 404 8.38 4.95 -30.39
C GLU A 404 7.57 6.05 -31.13
N GLY A 405 6.66 5.65 -32.03
CA GLY A 405 5.97 6.56 -32.95
C GLY A 405 4.96 7.51 -32.32
N LEU A 406 4.60 7.33 -31.04
CA LEU A 406 3.60 8.17 -30.35
C LEU A 406 4.18 9.12 -29.29
N ILE A 407 5.51 9.14 -29.08
CA ILE A 407 6.16 10.03 -28.10
C ILE A 407 5.81 11.49 -28.36
N GLU A 408 6.03 11.97 -29.59
CA GLU A 408 5.76 13.35 -29.99
C GLU A 408 4.27 13.71 -29.91
N THR A 409 3.39 12.76 -30.23
CA THR A 409 1.95 12.96 -30.15
C THR A 409 1.48 13.07 -28.71
N LEU A 410 1.99 12.22 -27.82
CA LEU A 410 1.71 12.29 -26.38
C LEU A 410 2.22 13.60 -25.79
N ALA A 411 3.45 14.02 -26.11
CA ALA A 411 4.01 15.29 -25.65
C ALA A 411 3.19 16.50 -26.11
N LYS A 412 2.66 16.46 -27.35
CA LYS A 412 1.75 17.49 -27.87
C LYS A 412 0.42 17.50 -27.12
N ILE A 413 -0.21 16.37 -26.86
CA ILE A 413 -1.48 16.33 -26.10
C ILE A 413 -1.28 16.93 -24.70
N ILE A 414 -0.23 16.49 -24.00
CA ILE A 414 0.11 16.98 -22.65
C ILE A 414 0.36 18.50 -22.67
N LYS A 415 1.03 19.03 -23.70
CA LYS A 415 1.31 20.47 -23.80
C LYS A 415 0.11 21.31 -24.25
N ILE A 416 -0.68 20.82 -25.20
CA ILE A 416 -1.74 21.58 -25.88
C ILE A 416 -3.01 21.65 -25.04
N GLU A 417 -3.27 20.66 -24.19
CA GLU A 417 -4.44 20.60 -23.33
C GLU A 417 -4.00 20.88 -21.87
N PRO A 418 -4.01 22.15 -21.38
CA PRO A 418 -3.56 22.49 -20.03
C PRO A 418 -4.26 21.69 -18.93
N ASP A 419 -5.57 21.44 -19.13
CA ASP A 419 -6.38 20.63 -18.23
C ASP A 419 -5.85 19.19 -18.09
N VAL A 420 -5.22 18.61 -19.13
CA VAL A 420 -4.63 17.26 -19.09
C VAL A 420 -3.36 17.26 -18.25
N PHE A 421 -2.47 18.23 -18.46
CA PHE A 421 -1.25 18.36 -17.65
C PHE A 421 -1.59 18.58 -16.17
N GLU A 422 -2.58 19.41 -15.88
CA GLU A 422 -3.09 19.60 -14.51
C GLU A 422 -3.69 18.31 -13.96
N ALA A 423 -4.52 17.59 -14.72
CA ALA A 423 -5.17 16.36 -14.28
C ALA A 423 -4.18 15.25 -13.91
N ILE A 424 -3.09 15.09 -14.69
CA ILE A 424 -2.03 14.13 -14.40
C ILE A 424 -1.03 14.65 -13.35
N THR A 425 -1.16 15.89 -12.89
CA THR A 425 -0.25 16.46 -11.88
C THR A 425 -0.92 16.63 -10.53
N TYR A 426 -2.19 17.01 -10.50
CA TYR A 426 -2.93 17.34 -9.28
C TYR A 426 -4.21 16.53 -9.17
N GLY A 427 -4.48 15.99 -7.98
CA GLY A 427 -5.73 15.25 -7.72
C GLY A 427 -5.92 14.09 -8.70
N THR A 428 -4.86 13.31 -8.93
CA THR A 428 -4.77 12.23 -9.92
C THR A 428 -5.77 11.09 -9.69
N ASN A 429 -6.38 11.03 -8.50
CA ASN A 429 -7.46 10.09 -8.20
C ASN A 429 -8.86 10.69 -8.42
N GLY A 430 -8.99 11.99 -8.67
CA GLY A 430 -10.27 12.65 -8.83
C GLY A 430 -11.03 12.15 -10.07
N LYS A 431 -12.32 11.87 -9.93
CA LYS A 431 -13.17 11.35 -11.01
C LYS A 431 -12.99 12.11 -12.35
N ARG A 432 -13.09 13.45 -12.29
CA ARG A 432 -12.91 14.33 -13.46
C ARG A 432 -11.55 14.14 -14.13
N ASN A 433 -10.48 14.00 -13.35
CA ASN A 433 -9.11 13.94 -13.87
C ASN A 433 -8.84 12.60 -14.53
N ILE A 434 -9.34 11.50 -13.94
CA ILE A 434 -9.24 10.18 -14.56
C ILE A 434 -10.04 10.11 -15.86
N GLU A 435 -11.28 10.63 -15.86
CA GLU A 435 -12.12 10.70 -17.07
C GLU A 435 -11.45 11.51 -18.19
N LEU A 436 -10.91 12.69 -17.84
CA LEU A 436 -10.21 13.55 -18.80
C LEU A 436 -8.98 12.84 -19.39
N ALA A 437 -8.20 12.13 -18.57
CA ALA A 437 -7.04 11.36 -19.03
C ALA A 437 -7.46 10.26 -20.02
N PHE A 438 -8.47 9.45 -19.69
CA PHE A 438 -8.99 8.43 -20.60
C PHE A 438 -9.44 9.01 -21.94
N ASN A 439 -10.27 10.06 -21.90
CA ASN A 439 -10.81 10.68 -23.10
C ASN A 439 -9.73 11.33 -23.97
N SER A 440 -8.71 11.92 -23.35
CA SER A 440 -7.63 12.60 -24.07
C SER A 440 -6.67 11.60 -24.70
N PHE A 441 -6.30 10.54 -23.98
CA PHE A 441 -5.37 9.54 -24.50
C PHE A 441 -6.02 8.53 -25.46
N ALA A 442 -7.33 8.32 -25.40
CA ALA A 442 -8.04 7.53 -26.41
C ALA A 442 -7.84 8.10 -27.84
N LYS A 443 -7.76 9.43 -27.98
CA LYS A 443 -7.51 10.13 -29.26
C LYS A 443 -6.18 9.73 -29.93
N LEU A 444 -5.19 9.27 -29.15
CA LEU A 444 -3.90 8.77 -29.68
C LEU A 444 -4.11 7.62 -30.66
N PHE A 445 -5.12 6.79 -30.40
CA PHE A 445 -5.37 5.56 -31.14
C PHE A 445 -6.44 5.74 -32.23
N GLU A 446 -7.31 6.74 -32.10
CA GLU A 446 -8.34 7.08 -33.10
C GLU A 446 -7.78 7.87 -34.29
N SER A 447 -6.83 8.79 -34.04
CA SER A 447 -6.26 9.66 -35.08
C SER A 447 -5.53 8.90 -36.19
N HIS A 448 -5.03 7.70 -35.92
CA HIS A 448 -4.35 6.85 -36.90
C HIS A 448 -5.30 6.01 -37.77
N ARG A 449 -6.53 5.73 -37.30
CA ARG A 449 -7.56 5.04 -38.12
C ARG A 449 -8.07 5.91 -39.26
N ASN A 450 -8.06 7.24 -39.10
CA ASN A 450 -8.54 8.20 -40.10
C ASN A 450 -7.47 8.65 -41.11
N GLN A 451 -6.23 8.18 -40.99
CA GLN A 451 -5.14 8.44 -41.93
C GLN A 451 -4.87 7.25 -42.88
N ARG A 452 -5.72 6.21 -42.84
CA ARG A 452 -5.69 5.07 -43.76
C ARG A 452 -6.68 5.22 -44.91
#